data_AF-A0AB38AF76-F1
#
_entry.id   AF-A0AB38AF76-F1
#
_cell.length_a   1.000
_cell.length_b   1.000
_cell.length_c   1.000
_cell.angle_alpha   90.00
_cell.angle_beta   90.00
_cell.angle_gamma   90.00
#
_symmetry.space_group_name_H-M   'P 1'
#
loop_
_entity.id
_entity.type
_entity.pdbx_description
1 polymer ?
#
loop_
_entity_poly.entity_id
_entity_poly.type
_entity_poly.pdbx_seq_one_letter_code
_entity_poly.pdbx_strand_id
1 'polypeptide(L)'
;MLEYVRTGLLVMDRVSLDRQWRGHGLAVILATEAIHRLMPGCRAVACAPGITDISSDRLQDRTEWDRVNAKIARGWERIEFRLYRDNVYLLSPASQDLEGQRGELLGRLVELGASWRSATS
;
A
#
# COMPACT_ATOMS: atom_id res chain seq x y z
N MET A 1 18.68 -11.27 2.57
CA MET A 1 18.81 -11.90 1.24
C MET A 1 17.58 -12.80 1.07
N LEU A 2 16.77 -12.61 0.02
CA LEU A 2 15.51 -13.35 -0.15
C LEU A 2 15.80 -14.83 -0.45
N GLU A 3 15.29 -15.76 0.35
CA GLU A 3 15.39 -17.21 0.09
C GLU A 3 14.84 -17.55 -1.31
N TYR A 4 15.49 -18.49 -2.00
CA TYR A 4 15.13 -18.89 -3.36
C TYR A 4 13.96 -19.88 -3.30
N VAL A 5 12.73 -19.40 -3.51
CA VAL A 5 11.54 -20.27 -3.46
C VAL A 5 10.70 -20.22 -4.75
N ARG A 6 10.70 -19.11 -5.51
CA ARG A 6 9.89 -18.93 -6.75
C ARG A 6 10.55 -17.94 -7.74
N THR A 7 9.98 -17.81 -8.95
CA THR A 7 10.56 -16.99 -10.04
C THR A 7 9.75 -15.73 -10.41
N GLY A 8 8.47 -15.64 -10.02
CA GLY A 8 7.63 -14.50 -10.39
C GLY A 8 7.99 -13.20 -9.66
N LEU A 9 7.79 -12.05 -10.32
CA LEU A 9 7.83 -10.73 -9.70
C LEU A 9 6.46 -10.08 -9.91
N LEU A 10 5.77 -9.74 -8.83
CA LEU A 10 4.55 -8.95 -8.90
C LEU A 10 4.93 -7.47 -8.84
N VAL A 11 4.58 -6.71 -9.88
CA VAL A 11 4.80 -5.25 -9.90
C VAL A 11 3.47 -4.55 -9.73
N MET A 12 3.35 -3.75 -8.68
CA MET A 12 2.19 -2.90 -8.47
C MET A 12 2.52 -1.50 -9.02
N ASP A 13 1.93 -1.21 -10.18
CA ASP A 13 2.15 0.05 -10.92
C ASP A 13 1.38 1.23 -10.32
N ARG A 14 0.07 1.05 -10.06
CA ARG A 14 -0.79 2.12 -9.56
C ARG A 14 -1.90 1.61 -8.65
N VAL A 15 -2.21 2.41 -7.63
CA VAL A 15 -3.42 2.28 -6.81
C VAL A 15 -4.19 3.59 -6.90
N SER A 16 -5.40 3.55 -7.46
CA SER A 16 -6.28 4.71 -7.60
C SER A 16 -7.55 4.53 -6.78
N LEU A 17 -7.96 5.61 -6.10
CA LEU A 17 -9.25 5.70 -5.43
C LEU A 17 -9.98 6.96 -5.89
N ASP A 18 -11.30 6.86 -6.04
CA ASP A 18 -12.14 8.03 -6.25
C ASP A 18 -11.98 9.01 -5.09
N ARG A 19 -12.15 10.30 -5.38
CA ARG A 19 -11.88 11.39 -4.43
C ARG A 19 -12.62 11.22 -3.10
N GLN A 20 -13.87 10.74 -3.14
CA GLN A 20 -14.69 10.49 -1.96
C GLN A 20 -14.13 9.42 -1.01
N TRP A 21 -13.22 8.56 -1.48
CA TRP A 21 -12.61 7.47 -0.70
C TRP A 21 -11.17 7.77 -0.26
N ARG A 22 -10.62 8.94 -0.61
CA ARG A 22 -9.25 9.33 -0.25
C ARG A 22 -9.17 9.81 1.21
N GLY A 23 -7.98 9.78 1.79
CA GLY A 23 -7.74 10.26 3.16
C GLY A 23 -8.08 9.26 4.28
N HIS A 24 -8.81 8.19 3.96
CA HIS A 24 -9.23 7.16 4.93
C HIS A 24 -8.27 5.96 5.05
N GLY A 25 -7.13 5.98 4.36
CA GLY A 25 -6.17 4.85 4.38
C GLY A 25 -6.61 3.62 3.58
N LEU A 26 -7.76 3.67 2.90
CA LEU A 26 -8.33 2.55 2.12
C LEU A 26 -7.40 2.02 1.03
N ALA A 27 -6.55 2.87 0.44
CA ALA A 27 -5.65 2.47 -0.64
C ALA A 27 -4.66 1.39 -0.18
N VAL A 28 -4.11 1.55 1.03
CA VAL A 28 -3.16 0.59 1.61
C VAL A 28 -3.86 -0.74 1.92
N ILE A 29 -5.08 -0.68 2.46
CA ILE A 29 -5.86 -1.88 2.79
C ILE A 29 -6.19 -2.67 1.51
N LEU A 30 -6.76 -2.01 0.51
CA LEU A 30 -7.15 -2.66 -0.75
C LEU A 30 -5.95 -3.17 -1.54
N ALA A 31 -4.85 -2.42 -1.55
CA ALA A 31 -3.61 -2.87 -2.16
C ALA A 31 -3.03 -4.10 -1.45
N THR A 32 -3.07 -4.13 -0.12
CA THR A 32 -2.63 -5.29 0.68
C THR A 32 -3.44 -6.53 0.31
N GLU A 33 -4.76 -6.42 0.18
CA GLU A 33 -5.60 -7.54 -0.26
C GLU A 33 -5.31 -8.00 -1.69
N ALA A 34 -5.10 -7.05 -2.62
CA ALA A 34 -4.74 -7.37 -3.99
C ALA A 34 -3.39 -8.11 -4.04
N ILE A 35 -2.39 -7.63 -3.30
CA ILE A 35 -1.08 -8.27 -3.16
C ILE A 35 -1.23 -9.70 -2.65
N HIS A 36 -1.98 -9.92 -1.57
CA HIS A 36 -2.18 -11.27 -1.03
C HIS A 36 -2.80 -12.25 -2.02
N ARG A 37 -3.75 -11.78 -2.83
CA ARG A 37 -4.41 -12.63 -3.84
C ARG A 37 -3.50 -12.95 -5.02
N LEU A 38 -2.61 -12.03 -5.38
CA LEU A 38 -1.80 -12.11 -6.61
C LEU A 38 -0.35 -12.58 -6.36
N MET A 39 0.14 -12.51 -5.11
CA MET A 39 1.49 -12.92 -4.75
C MET A 39 1.79 -14.42 -4.79
N PRO A 40 0.83 -15.38 -4.73
CA PRO A 40 1.16 -16.79 -4.89
C PRO A 40 1.90 -17.06 -6.21
N GLY A 41 3.07 -17.71 -6.15
CA GLY A 41 3.93 -17.87 -7.34
C GLY A 41 5.06 -16.84 -7.44
N CYS A 42 5.00 -15.74 -6.69
CA CYS A 42 5.99 -14.67 -6.73
C CYS A 42 7.09 -14.85 -5.68
N ARG A 43 8.30 -14.37 -6.02
CA ARG A 43 9.45 -14.24 -5.12
C ARG A 43 9.46 -12.90 -4.39
N ALA A 44 8.95 -11.87 -5.04
CA ALA A 44 8.89 -10.53 -4.52
C ALA A 44 7.69 -9.79 -5.09
N VAL A 45 7.26 -8.79 -4.34
CA VAL A 45 6.33 -7.77 -4.80
C VAL A 45 7.09 -6.45 -4.81
N ALA A 46 7.05 -5.73 -5.91
CA ALA A 46 7.71 -4.44 -6.05
C ALA A 46 6.67 -3.33 -6.21
N CYS A 47 6.91 -2.19 -5.55
CA CYS A 47 6.16 -0.97 -5.78
C CYS A 47 7.06 0.26 -5.72
N ALA A 48 6.70 1.30 -6.46
CA ALA A 48 7.30 2.62 -6.35
C ALA A 48 6.22 3.58 -5.82
N PRO A 49 6.12 3.80 -4.50
CA PRO A 49 5.11 4.67 -3.94
C PRO A 49 5.28 6.11 -4.40
N GLY A 50 4.19 6.67 -4.91
CA GLY A 50 4.14 8.05 -5.33
C GLY A 50 2.71 8.49 -5.64
N ILE A 51 2.48 9.80 -5.60
CA ILE A 51 1.24 10.39 -6.10
C ILE A 51 1.23 10.28 -7.62
N THR A 52 0.24 9.57 -8.17
CA THR A 52 0.05 9.44 -9.63
C THR A 52 -1.10 10.29 -10.18
N ASP A 53 -1.92 10.89 -9.31
CA ASP A 53 -3.22 11.47 -9.67
C ASP A 53 -3.44 12.89 -9.14
N ILE A 54 -2.38 13.70 -9.12
CA ILE A 54 -2.50 15.15 -8.98
C ILE A 54 -2.17 15.74 -10.34
N SER A 55 -3.16 16.40 -10.94
CA SER A 55 -2.93 17.33 -12.05
C SER A 55 -1.74 18.21 -11.66
N SER A 56 -0.70 18.19 -12.48
CA SER A 56 0.59 18.88 -12.28
C SER A 56 0.45 20.33 -11.79
N ASP A 57 -0.70 20.98 -12.01
CA ASP A 57 -1.03 22.33 -11.56
C ASP A 57 -1.32 22.52 -10.07
N ARG A 58 -1.67 21.47 -9.30
CA ARG A 58 -2.15 21.64 -7.90
C ARG A 58 -1.09 21.48 -6.81
N LEU A 59 0.12 21.04 -7.14
CA LEU A 59 1.23 20.91 -6.20
C LEU A 59 2.46 21.60 -6.78
N GLN A 60 2.47 22.93 -6.79
CA GLN A 60 3.69 23.70 -7.07
C GLN A 60 4.67 23.70 -5.88
N ASP A 61 4.24 23.28 -4.69
CA ASP A 61 5.09 23.22 -3.51
C ASP A 61 5.75 21.83 -3.36
N ARG A 62 7.06 21.79 -3.64
CA ARG A 62 7.92 20.61 -3.48
C ARG A 62 7.89 20.06 -2.05
N THR A 63 7.69 20.93 -1.07
CA THR A 63 7.63 20.57 0.36
C THR A 63 6.35 19.80 0.69
N GLU A 64 5.23 20.18 0.09
CA GLU A 64 3.96 19.45 0.22
C GLU A 64 4.04 18.10 -0.50
N TRP A 65 4.70 18.07 -1.66
CA TRP A 65 4.96 16.85 -2.42
C TRP A 65 5.77 15.82 -1.61
N ASP A 66 6.86 16.26 -1.00
CA ASP A 66 7.72 15.43 -0.15
C ASP A 66 6.96 14.94 1.09
N ARG A 67 6.13 15.80 1.71
CA ARG A 67 5.32 15.41 2.87
C ARG A 67 4.30 14.33 2.55
N VAL A 68 3.63 14.43 1.40
CA VAL A 68 2.61 13.45 0.99
C VAL A 68 3.29 12.14 0.60
N ASN A 69 4.39 12.17 -0.16
CA ASN A 69 5.13 10.95 -0.48
C ASN A 69 5.71 10.27 0.74
N ALA A 70 6.23 11.03 1.72
CA ALA A 70 6.68 10.46 2.99
C ALA A 70 5.51 9.81 3.77
N LYS A 71 4.30 10.37 3.69
CA LYS A 71 3.10 9.77 4.31
C LYS A 71 2.69 8.48 3.60
N ILE A 72 2.80 8.43 2.28
CA ILE A 72 2.53 7.23 1.48
C ILE A 72 3.58 6.16 1.80
N ALA A 73 4.87 6.50 1.76
CA ALA A 73 5.99 5.61 2.07
C ALA A 73 5.84 4.97 3.46
N ARG A 74 5.54 5.75 4.50
CA ARG A 74 5.25 5.22 5.85
C ARG A 74 4.07 4.24 5.88
N GLY A 75 3.09 4.39 4.98
CA GLY A 75 1.99 3.45 4.83
C GLY A 75 2.44 2.10 4.30
N TRP A 76 3.40 2.10 3.36
CA TRP A 76 3.99 0.88 2.80
C TRP A 76 4.98 0.22 3.76
N GLU A 77 5.80 0.99 4.47
CA GLU A 77 6.71 0.44 5.48
C GLU A 77 5.96 -0.30 6.60
N ARG A 78 4.75 0.15 6.95
CA ARG A 78 3.87 -0.55 7.90
C ARG A 78 3.35 -1.90 7.41
N ILE A 79 3.48 -2.19 6.12
CA ILE A 79 3.12 -3.48 5.52
C ILE A 79 4.36 -4.25 5.04
N GLU A 80 5.49 -4.07 5.75
CA GLU A 80 6.79 -4.70 5.52
C GLU A 80 7.41 -4.49 4.14
N PHE A 81 6.93 -3.52 3.36
CA PHE A 81 7.66 -3.07 2.19
C PHE A 81 8.94 -2.40 2.65
N ARG A 82 10.09 -2.93 2.22
CA ARG A 82 11.41 -2.40 2.56
C ARG A 82 11.98 -1.66 1.36
N LEU A 83 12.58 -0.49 1.62
CA LEU A 83 13.29 0.25 0.59
C LEU A 83 14.43 -0.61 0.03
N TYR A 84 14.41 -0.85 -1.28
CA TYR A 84 15.47 -1.56 -1.99
C TYR A 84 16.46 -0.59 -2.62
N ARG A 85 15.95 0.37 -3.42
CA ARG A 85 16.77 1.39 -4.09
C ARG A 85 15.91 2.56 -4.56
N ASP A 86 16.43 3.78 -4.41
CA ASP A 86 15.79 5.03 -4.85
C ASP A 86 14.38 5.20 -4.24
N ASN A 87 13.32 4.88 -4.98
CA ASN A 87 11.94 4.85 -4.48
C ASN A 87 11.29 3.47 -4.59
N VAL A 88 12.04 2.43 -4.95
CA VAL A 88 11.49 1.08 -5.13
C VAL A 88 11.50 0.35 -3.80
N TYR A 89 10.33 -0.08 -3.38
CA TYR A 89 10.12 -0.90 -2.21
C TYR A 89 9.82 -2.34 -2.61
N LEU A 90 10.35 -3.29 -1.84
CA LEU A 90 10.16 -4.72 -2.03
C LEU A 90 9.49 -5.35 -0.82
N LEU A 91 8.54 -6.24 -1.08
CA LEU A 91 7.94 -7.13 -0.11
C LEU A 91 8.30 -8.59 -0.44
N SER A 92 8.68 -9.35 0.60
CA SER A 92 8.91 -10.79 0.52
C SER A 92 7.61 -11.55 0.81
N PRO A 93 7.10 -12.37 -0.13
CA PRO A 93 5.93 -13.23 0.10
C PRO A 93 6.16 -14.34 1.14
N ALA A 94 7.40 -14.59 1.55
CA ALA A 94 7.74 -15.55 2.61
C ALA A 94 7.66 -14.94 4.02
N SER A 95 7.30 -13.66 4.16
CA SER A 95 7.18 -13.01 5.47
C SER A 95 5.92 -13.46 6.21
N GLN A 96 6.07 -14.16 7.34
CA GLN A 96 4.96 -14.53 8.22
C GLN A 96 4.24 -13.30 8.84
N ASP A 97 4.94 -12.16 8.88
CA ASP A 97 4.41 -10.92 9.44
C ASP A 97 3.32 -10.29 8.53
N LEU A 98 3.35 -10.62 7.24
CA LEU A 98 2.38 -10.09 6.26
C LEU A 98 0.95 -10.59 6.54
N GLU A 99 0.78 -11.85 6.95
CA GLU A 99 -0.53 -12.40 7.31
C GLU A 99 -1.10 -11.75 8.57
N GLY A 100 -0.25 -11.46 9.56
CA GLY A 100 -0.63 -10.74 10.78
C GLY A 100 -1.07 -9.31 10.49
N GLN A 101 -0.28 -8.59 9.70
CA GLN A 101 -0.59 -7.21 9.27
C GLN A 101 -1.85 -7.14 8.40
N ARG A 102 -2.09 -8.16 7.56
CA ARG A 102 -3.36 -8.31 6.84
C ARG A 102 -4.55 -8.41 7.81
N GLY A 103 -4.43 -9.22 8.84
CA GLY A 103 -5.47 -9.35 9.87
C GLY A 103 -5.79 -8.02 10.55
N GLU A 104 -4.76 -7.25 10.92
CA GLU A 104 -4.93 -5.94 11.56
C GLU A 104 -5.60 -4.92 10.61
N LEU A 105 -5.18 -4.87 9.34
CA LEU A 105 -5.76 -3.97 8.35
C LEU A 105 -7.21 -4.30 8.03
N LEU A 106 -7.56 -5.59 7.96
CA LEU A 106 -8.95 -6.04 7.82
C LEU A 106 -9.79 -5.67 9.04
N GLY A 107 -9.23 -5.79 10.25
CA GLY A 107 -9.88 -5.32 11.48
C GLY A 107 -10.23 -3.83 11.41
N ARG A 108 -9.26 -2.98 11.04
CA ARG A 108 -9.49 -1.54 10.86
C ARG A 108 -10.52 -1.22 9.77
N LEU A 109 -10.58 -2.01 8.70
CA LEU A 109 -11.60 -1.86 7.65
C LEU A 109 -13.01 -2.15 8.20
N VAL A 110 -13.14 -3.21 9.00
CA VAL A 110 -14.41 -3.58 9.65
C VAL A 110 -14.86 -2.48 10.61
N GLU A 111 -13.95 -1.94 11.43
CA GLU A 111 -14.21 -0.81 12.33
C GLU A 111 -14.65 0.45 11.56
N LEU A 112 -13.93 0.80 10.49
CA LEU A 112 -14.28 1.93 9.62
C LEU A 112 -15.69 1.75 9.03
N GLY A 113 -16.02 0.53 8.57
CA GLY A 113 -17.35 0.20 8.07
C GLY A 113 -18.44 0.26 9.13
N ALA A 114 -18.14 -0.12 10.38
CA ALA A 114 -19.07 -0.01 11.49
C ALA A 114 -19.35 1.46 11.87
N SER A 115 -18.29 2.28 11.95
CA SER A 115 -18.39 3.72 12.19
C SER A 115 -19.26 4.43 11.15
N TRP A 116 -19.11 4.10 9.88
CA TRP A 116 -19.94 4.64 8.80
C TRP A 116 -21.41 4.25 8.95
N ARG A 117 -21.71 2.97 9.25
CA ARG A 117 -23.10 2.53 9.47
C ARG A 117 -23.75 3.27 10.64
N SER A 118 -23.02 3.51 11.73
CA SER A 118 -23.53 4.26 12.88
C SER A 118 -23.71 5.77 12.62
N ALA A 119 -22.98 6.35 11.67
CA ALA A 119 -23.08 7.77 11.33
C ALA A 119 -24.20 8.08 10.31
N THR A 120 -24.74 7.04 9.67
CA THR A 120 -25.79 7.17 8.62
C THR A 120 -27.16 6.64 9.08
N SER A 121 -27.26 6.20 10.34
CA SER A 121 -28.49 5.81 11.05
C SER A 121 -28.96 6.93 11.97
#